data_AF-A0A8C7GZL4-F1
#
_entry.id   AF-A0A8C7GZL4-F1
#
_cell.length_a   1.000
_cell.length_b   1.000
_cell.length_c   1.000
_cell.angle_alpha   90.00
_cell.angle_beta   90.00
_cell.angle_gamma   90.00
#
_symmetry.space_group_name_H-M   'P 1'
#
loop_
_entity.id
_entity.type
_entity.pdbx_description
1 polymer ?
#
loop_
_entity_poly.entity_id
_entity_poly.type
_entity_poly.pdbx_seq_one_letter_code
_entity_poly.pdbx_strand_id
1 'polypeptide(L)'
;MGRKKIQIQRITDERNRQVTFTKRKFGLMKKAYELSVLCDCEIALIIFNHSNKLFQYASTDMDKVLLKYTEYNEPHESHRSRERERATVRAVSLAWPPLASMGWL
;
A
#
# COMPACT_ATOMS: atom_id res chain seq x y z
N MET A 1 -27.81 2.04 12.84
CA MET A 1 -27.64 1.12 11.70
C MET A 1 -26.38 0.27 11.92
N GLY A 2 -26.48 -1.06 11.89
CA GLY A 2 -25.37 -1.97 12.17
C GLY A 2 -24.37 -2.13 11.01
N ARG A 3 -23.25 -2.80 11.29
CA ARG A 3 -22.17 -3.07 10.32
C ARG A 3 -22.58 -4.23 9.39
N LYS A 4 -22.81 -3.95 8.10
CA LYS A 4 -23.03 -5.00 7.09
C LYS A 4 -21.69 -5.57 6.61
N LYS A 5 -21.65 -6.88 6.33
CA LYS A 5 -20.51 -7.54 5.67
C LYS A 5 -20.40 -7.02 4.23
N ILE A 6 -19.19 -6.70 3.77
CA ILE A 6 -18.90 -6.26 2.39
C ILE A 6 -17.83 -7.15 1.78
N GLN A 7 -17.85 -7.32 0.45
CA GLN A 7 -16.80 -8.01 -0.29
C GLN A 7 -15.53 -7.16 -0.34
N ILE A 8 -14.35 -7.79 -0.37
CA ILE A 8 -13.05 -7.10 -0.51
C ILE A 8 -12.80 -6.83 -2.00
N GLN A 9 -13.39 -5.76 -2.50
CA GLN A 9 -13.24 -5.25 -3.86
C GLN A 9 -13.24 -3.72 -3.86
N ARG A 10 -12.86 -3.08 -4.97
CA ARG A 10 -12.90 -1.61 -5.09
C ARG A 10 -14.33 -1.11 -4.87
N ILE A 11 -14.50 -0.16 -3.95
CA ILE A 11 -15.78 0.53 -3.72
C ILE A 11 -16.02 1.51 -4.87
N THR A 12 -17.11 1.33 -5.60
CA THR A 12 -17.48 2.15 -6.77
C THR A 12 -17.94 3.54 -6.37
N ASP A 13 -18.85 3.63 -5.41
CA ASP A 13 -19.37 4.90 -4.89
C ASP A 13 -18.28 5.73 -4.18
N GLU A 14 -18.07 6.96 -4.66
CA GLU A 14 -17.00 7.84 -4.19
C GLU A 14 -17.16 8.22 -2.72
N ARG A 15 -18.38 8.57 -2.32
CA ARG A 15 -18.67 9.04 -0.96
C ARG A 15 -18.40 7.94 0.06
N ASN A 16 -18.90 6.74 -0.22
CA ASN A 16 -18.69 5.55 0.58
C ASN A 16 -17.21 5.14 0.59
N ARG A 17 -16.51 5.26 -0.54
CA ARG A 17 -15.06 4.99 -0.61
C ARG A 17 -14.27 5.97 0.26
N GLN A 18 -14.58 7.26 0.21
CA GLN A 18 -13.91 8.28 1.02
C GLN A 18 -14.15 8.06 2.52
N VAL A 19 -15.41 7.85 2.93
CA VAL A 19 -15.75 7.56 4.34
C VAL A 19 -15.07 6.27 4.81
N THR A 20 -15.09 5.23 3.98
CA THR A 20 -14.43 3.95 4.29
C THR A 20 -12.93 4.10 4.40
N PHE A 21 -12.30 4.85 3.49
CA PHE A 21 -10.86 5.13 3.53
C PHE A 21 -10.49 5.82 4.83
N THR A 22 -11.18 6.90 5.22
CA THR A 22 -10.91 7.61 6.47
C THR A 22 -11.00 6.68 7.68
N LYS A 23 -12.08 5.90 7.78
CA LYS A 23 -12.30 4.99 8.92
C LYS A 23 -11.31 3.83 8.97
N ARG A 24 -11.06 3.16 7.84
CA ARG A 24 -10.13 2.01 7.78
C ARG A 24 -8.68 2.44 7.95
N LYS A 25 -8.28 3.58 7.39
CA LYS A 25 -6.95 4.16 7.58
C LYS A 25 -6.67 4.42 9.06
N PHE A 26 -7.62 5.06 9.76
CA PHE A 26 -7.49 5.29 11.20
C PHE A 26 -7.44 3.98 12.01
N GLY A 27 -8.30 3.02 11.68
CA GLY A 27 -8.28 1.70 12.33
C GLY A 27 -6.96 0.94 12.12
N LEU A 28 -6.37 1.04 10.93
CA LEU A 28 -5.06 0.44 10.62
C LEU A 28 -3.93 1.12 11.41
N MET A 29 -3.90 2.45 11.43
CA MET A 29 -2.92 3.21 12.23
C MET A 29 -3.03 2.88 13.72
N LYS A 30 -4.26 2.73 14.24
CA LYS A 30 -4.47 2.31 15.63
C LYS A 30 -3.91 0.92 15.90
N LYS A 31 -4.11 -0.03 14.98
CA LYS A 31 -3.56 -1.39 15.12
C LYS A 31 -2.03 -1.42 15.05
N ALA A 32 -1.43 -0.61 14.19
CA ALA A 32 0.01 -0.44 14.15
C ALA A 32 0.55 0.14 15.47
N TYR A 33 -0.09 1.18 16.01
CA TYR A 33 0.24 1.74 17.32
C TYR A 33 0.16 0.69 18.45
N GLU A 34 -0.96 -0.04 18.52
CA GLU A 34 -1.14 -1.10 19.51
C GLU A 34 -0.01 -2.14 19.42
N LEU A 35 0.36 -2.57 18.20
CA LEU A 35 1.43 -3.54 17.99
C LEU A 35 2.81 -2.99 18.40
N SER A 36 3.13 -1.74 18.01
CA SER A 36 4.41 -1.12 18.35
C SER A 36 4.62 -1.00 19.86
N VAL A 37 3.55 -0.67 20.60
CA VAL A 37 3.62 -0.53 22.06
C VAL A 37 3.65 -1.90 22.75
N LEU A 38 2.83 -2.85 22.32
CA LEU A 38 2.74 -4.16 22.98
C LEU A 38 3.98 -5.03 22.77
N CYS A 39 4.66 -4.88 21.63
CA CYS A 39 5.77 -5.75 21.23
C CYS A 39 7.10 -5.01 21.10
N ASP A 40 7.16 -3.73 21.51
CA ASP A 40 8.34 -2.87 21.41
C ASP A 40 9.00 -2.91 20.02
N CYS A 41 8.21 -2.57 18.99
CA CYS A 41 8.67 -2.63 17.60
C CYS A 41 8.47 -1.32 16.82
N GLU A 42 9.39 -1.06 15.90
CA GLU A 42 9.32 0.08 14.99
C GLU A 42 8.45 -0.27 13.77
N ILE A 43 7.45 0.57 13.49
CA ILE A 43 6.51 0.36 12.38
C ILE A 43 6.43 1.64 11.56
N ALA A 44 6.59 1.52 10.24
CA ALA A 44 6.28 2.56 9.26
C ALA A 44 5.14 2.11 8.33
N LEU A 45 4.19 3.00 8.08
CA LEU A 45 3.09 2.82 7.15
C LEU A 45 3.06 3.98 6.17
N ILE A 46 3.06 3.66 4.87
CA ILE A 46 2.93 4.62 3.78
C ILE A 46 1.69 4.26 2.95
N ILE A 47 0.80 5.23 2.75
CA ILE A 47 -0.46 5.04 2.03
C ILE A 47 -0.61 6.16 1.00
N PHE A 48 -0.69 5.78 -0.27
CA PHE A 48 -1.13 6.67 -1.34
C PHE A 48 -2.59 6.39 -1.69
N ASN A 49 -3.41 7.45 -1.77
CA ASN A 49 -4.77 7.31 -2.25
C ASN A 49 -4.85 7.38 -3.79
N HIS A 50 -6.05 7.24 -4.35
CA HIS A 50 -6.29 7.32 -5.79
C HIS A 50 -5.97 8.69 -6.41
N SER A 51 -5.84 9.75 -5.59
CA SER A 51 -5.47 11.10 -6.02
C SER A 51 -3.98 11.39 -5.76
N ASN A 52 -3.17 10.35 -5.52
CA ASN A 52 -1.73 10.45 -5.17
C ASN A 52 -1.42 11.29 -3.93
N LYS A 53 -2.38 11.47 -3.01
CA LYS A 53 -2.14 12.10 -1.71
C LYS A 53 -1.46 11.10 -0.78
N LEU A 54 -0.35 11.52 -0.19
CA LEU A 54 0.42 10.77 0.80
C LEU A 54 -0.24 10.87 2.19
N PHE A 55 -0.38 9.73 2.83
CA PHE A 55 -0.69 9.60 4.25
C PHE A 55 0.33 8.67 4.87
N GLN A 56 0.94 9.08 5.97
CA GLN A 56 1.97 8.29 6.63
C GLN A 56 1.70 8.14 8.14
N TYR A 57 2.26 7.10 8.73
CA TYR A 57 2.32 6.87 10.17
C TYR A 57 3.65 6.17 10.49
N ALA A 58 4.34 6.63 11.53
CA ALA A 58 5.49 5.95 12.12
C ALA A 58 5.24 5.82 13.62
N SER A 59 5.66 4.72 14.24
CA SER A 59 5.60 4.58 15.70
C SER A 59 6.58 5.50 16.42
N THR A 60 7.69 5.86 15.76
CA THR A 60 8.68 6.82 16.25
C THR A 60 8.87 7.97 15.26
N ASP A 61 9.83 7.88 14.36
CA ASP A 61 10.16 8.87 13.34
C ASP A 61 10.24 8.19 11.97
N MET A 62 9.61 8.78 10.96
CA MET A 62 9.52 8.17 9.63
C MET A 62 10.89 8.07 8.97
N ASP A 63 11.71 9.11 9.07
CA ASP A 63 13.01 9.15 8.40
C ASP A 63 13.97 8.14 9.02
N LYS A 64 13.91 7.96 10.35
CA LYS A 64 14.68 6.93 11.05
C LYS A 64 14.33 5.51 10.60
N VAL A 65 13.04 5.18 10.52
CA VAL A 65 12.61 3.83 10.10
C VAL A 65 12.95 3.58 8.63
N LEU A 66 12.84 4.59 7.77
CA LEU A 66 13.23 4.47 6.35
C LEU A 66 14.74 4.34 6.16
N LEU A 67 15.54 5.11 6.89
CA LEU A 67 16.99 4.99 6.86
C LEU A 67 17.42 3.58 7.30
N LYS A 68 16.88 3.12 8.43
CA LYS A 68 17.09 1.75 8.91
C LYS A 68 16.71 0.73 7.85
N TYR A 69 15.57 0.89 7.17
CA TYR A 69 15.17 0.00 6.07
C TYR A 69 16.20 -0.06 4.92
N THR A 70 16.80 1.08 4.54
CA THR A 70 17.82 1.12 3.47
C THR A 70 19.14 0.47 3.85
N GLU A 71 19.44 0.32 5.13
CA GLU A 71 20.64 -0.34 5.63
C GLU A 71 20.55 -1.88 5.61
N TYR A 72 19.34 -2.44 5.46
CA TYR A 72 19.14 -3.89 5.35
C TYR A 72 19.15 -4.34 3.89
N ASN A 73 19.95 -5.37 3.58
CA ASN A 73 20.02 -5.95 2.23
C ASN A 73 18.73 -6.68 1.84
N GLU A 74 18.15 -7.47 2.74
CA GLU A 74 16.94 -8.27 2.47
C GLU A 74 16.03 -8.35 3.70
N PRO A 75 14.70 -8.33 3.50
CA PRO A 75 13.75 -8.51 4.58
C PRO A 75 13.69 -9.98 5.03
N HIS A 76 13.60 -10.22 6.34
CA HIS A 76 13.40 -11.57 6.89
C HIS A 76 12.05 -12.19 6.45
N GLU A 77 11.01 -11.36 6.29
CA GLU A 77 9.70 -11.78 5.81
C GLU A 77 9.11 -10.72 4.88
N SER A 78 8.52 -11.14 3.75
CA SER A 78 7.93 -10.25 2.75
C SER A 78 6.58 -10.77 2.26
N HIS A 79 5.54 -9.95 2.43
CA HIS A 79 4.19 -10.24 1.96
C HIS A 79 3.78 -9.24 0.87
N ARG A 80 3.48 -9.75 -0.32
CA ARG A 80 2.95 -8.96 -1.44
C ARG A 80 1.57 -9.47 -1.86
N SER A 81 0.60 -8.56 -1.97
CA SER A 81 -0.72 -8.89 -2.52
C SER A 81 -0.61 -9.23 -4.02
N ARG A 82 -0.62 -10.53 -4.34
CA ARG A 82 -0.52 -11.06 -5.72
C ARG A 82 -1.59 -10.52 -6.68
N GLU A 83 -2.71 -10.02 -6.16
CA GLU A 83 -3.84 -9.55 -6.96
C GLU A 83 -3.55 -8.23 -7.70
N ARG A 84 -2.79 -7.30 -7.11
CA ARG A 84 -2.37 -6.05 -7.78
C ARG A 84 -1.30 -6.27 -8.84
N GLU A 85 -0.51 -7.32 -8.69
CA GLU A 85 0.57 -7.67 -9.59
C GLU A 85 0.02 -8.06 -10.97
N ARG A 86 -1.09 -8.81 -11.03
CA ARG A 86 -1.78 -9.11 -12.30
C ARG A 86 -2.25 -7.86 -13.06
N ALA A 87 -2.72 -6.83 -12.35
CA ALA A 87 -3.15 -5.59 -12.99
C ALA A 87 -1.95 -4.75 -13.49
N THR A 88 -0.86 -4.71 -12.71
CA THR A 88 0.35 -3.96 -13.06
C THR A 88 1.13 -4.64 -14.17
N VAL A 89 1.34 -5.96 -14.08
CA VAL A 89 2.00 -6.75 -15.14
C VAL A 89 1.20 -6.66 -16.44
N ARG A 90 -0.13 -6.77 -16.41
CA ARG A 90 -0.96 -6.53 -17.62
C ARG A 90 -0.81 -5.11 -18.17
N ALA A 91 -0.79 -4.08 -17.31
CA ALA A 91 -0.61 -2.71 -17.75
C ALA A 91 0.78 -2.49 -18.38
N VAL A 92 1.85 -3.04 -17.80
CA VAL A 92 3.22 -2.97 -18.35
C VAL A 92 3.33 -3.78 -19.65
N SER A 93 2.75 -4.98 -19.73
CA SER A 93 2.74 -5.79 -20.96
C SER A 93 1.91 -5.16 -22.08
N LEU A 94 0.89 -4.35 -21.77
CA LEU A 94 0.10 -3.62 -22.77
C LEU A 94 0.70 -2.25 -23.13
N ALA A 95 1.58 -1.70 -22.27
CA ALA A 95 2.23 -0.40 -22.48
C ALA A 95 3.54 -0.49 -23.28
N TRP A 96 4.00 -1.68 -23.63
CA TRP A 96 5.15 -1.87 -24.53
C TRP A 96 4.67 -2.51 -25.83
N PRO A 97 4.46 -1.75 -26.93
CA PRO A 97 4.44 -2.37 -28.24
C PRO A 97 5.78 -3.11 -28.42
N PRO A 98 5.80 -4.33 -28.98
CA PRO A 98 7.06 -4.96 -29.35
C PRO A 98 7.76 -4.00 -30.32
N LEU A 99 8.85 -3.37 -29.86
CA LEU A 99 9.81 -2.64 -30.70
C LEU A 99 10.62 -3.64 -31.54
N ALA A 100 9.91 -4.48 -32.29
CA ALA A 100 10.45 -5.44 -33.22
C ALA A 100 9.81 -5.22 -34.60
N SER A 101 9.89 -3.99 -35.13
CA SER A 101 9.79 -3.77 -36.59
C SER A 101 10.32 -2.42 -37.09
N MET A 102 11.23 -1.74 -36.38
CA MET A 102 11.93 -0.56 -36.95
C MET A 102 13.41 -0.89 -37.07
N GLY A 103 13.80 -1.15 -38.32
CA GLY A 103 15.01 -1.86 -38.72
C GLY A 103 16.31 -1.06 -38.69
N TRP A 104 17.39 -1.81 -38.87
CA TRP A 104 18.68 -1.31 -39.32
C TRP A 104 19.30 -2.36 -40.25
N LEU A 105 19.55 -1.93 -41.50
CA LEU A 105 20.13 -2.58 -42.69
C LEU A 105 19.24 -3.54 -43.49
#